data_AF-I4Y995-F1
#
_entry.id   AF-I4Y995-F1
#
_cell.length_a   1.000
_cell.length_b   1.000
_cell.length_c   1.000
_cell.angle_alpha   90.00
_cell.angle_beta   90.00
_cell.angle_gamma   90.00
#
_symmetry.space_group_name_H-M   'P 1'
#
loop_
_entity.id
_entity.type
_entity.pdbx_description
1 polymer ?
#
loop_
_entity_poly.entity_id
_entity_poly.type
_entity_poly.pdbx_seq_one_letter_code
_entity_poly.pdbx_strand_id
1 'polypeptide(L)'
;MSLRAVFQEDAEYSEDLFSDSLEAIFGHHQPSQGEPGSKFIYKSPWKNLDIRIPNQPTNGLFSQMQWDSGLFLSDMISDKKGIFNDLSNKRILEFGAGTGLPSLLASLAGSPYVVCSDYDDDSLIENLRRNVQVNDLSNVKVIPHIWGQDVSPLVNEQKYNMILCADTLWMSDQLDNLLKSLSATIDKADPSSRVVIIAGFHTNRPPLAKFFRLAKEYNLIPDENGIKEWDIVDNTTKEFTYEGTLEPSICSRWKIISYLKYVSN
;
A
#
# COMPACT_ATOMS: atom_id res chain seq x y z
N MET A 1 -6.18 -6.58 11.98
CA MET A 1 -5.94 -7.70 11.05
C MET A 1 -7.15 -7.81 10.13
N SER A 2 -6.96 -7.85 8.81
CA SER A 2 -8.07 -7.99 7.86
C SER A 2 -8.76 -9.34 8.04
N LEU A 3 -10.09 -9.35 8.17
CA LEU A 3 -10.87 -10.59 8.25
C LEU A 3 -11.06 -11.26 6.88
N ARG A 4 -10.57 -10.63 5.80
CA ARG A 4 -10.74 -11.09 4.42
C ARG A 4 -9.56 -11.92 3.92
N ALA A 5 -8.36 -11.71 4.48
CA ALA A 5 -7.17 -12.48 4.12
C ALA A 5 -7.08 -13.76 4.94
N VAL A 6 -7.02 -14.90 4.27
CA VAL A 6 -6.86 -16.23 4.88
C VAL A 6 -5.55 -16.81 4.37
N PHE A 7 -4.52 -16.79 5.22
CA PHE A 7 -3.21 -17.33 4.92
C PHE A 7 -3.22 -18.85 5.02
N GLN A 8 -2.53 -19.52 4.11
CA GLN A 8 -2.35 -20.96 4.18
C GLN A 8 -1.28 -21.25 5.24
N GLU A 9 -1.63 -21.99 6.28
CA GLU A 9 -0.66 -22.58 7.20
C GLU A 9 0.00 -23.76 6.49
N ASP A 10 1.33 -23.75 6.35
CA ASP A 10 2.06 -24.94 5.96
C ASP A 10 2.07 -25.89 7.17
N ALA A 11 1.66 -27.15 6.96
CA ALA A 11 1.44 -28.15 8.02
C ALA A 11 2.73 -28.64 8.74
N GLU A 12 3.85 -27.96 8.58
CA GLU A 12 5.13 -28.27 9.21
C GLU A 12 5.60 -27.05 10.00
N TYR A 13 5.07 -26.80 11.21
CA TYR A 13 5.76 -26.21 12.37
C TYR A 13 4.75 -26.08 13.52
N SER A 14 4.66 -27.11 14.38
CA SER A 14 3.73 -27.14 15.52
C SER A 14 4.18 -26.28 16.72
N GLU A 15 5.15 -25.38 16.55
CA GLU A 15 5.67 -24.52 17.62
C GLU A 15 5.02 -23.12 17.64
N ASP A 16 4.39 -22.67 16.56
CA ASP A 16 3.83 -21.31 16.44
C ASP A 16 2.51 -21.11 17.21
N LEU A 17 1.77 -22.18 17.49
CA LEU A 17 0.51 -22.08 18.23
C LEU A 17 0.68 -21.51 19.65
N PHE A 18 1.87 -21.70 20.26
CA PHE A 18 2.20 -21.15 21.57
C PHE A 18 2.68 -19.68 21.49
N SER A 19 3.40 -19.26 20.44
CA SER A 19 3.81 -17.86 20.32
C SER A 19 2.62 -16.96 19.97
N ASP A 20 1.74 -17.40 19.08
CA ASP A 20 0.49 -16.69 18.74
C ASP A 20 -0.39 -16.47 19.97
N SER A 21 -0.43 -17.48 20.86
CA SER A 21 -1.18 -17.39 22.12
C SER A 21 -0.53 -16.41 23.12
N LEU A 22 0.79 -16.29 23.15
CA LEU A 22 1.50 -15.29 23.98
C LEU A 22 1.38 -13.88 23.39
N GLU A 23 1.39 -13.73 22.07
CA GLU A 23 1.22 -12.44 21.38
C GLU A 23 -0.18 -11.85 21.57
N ALA A 24 -1.22 -12.70 21.53
CA ALA A 24 -2.58 -12.31 21.89
C ALA A 24 -2.71 -11.88 23.36
N ILE A 25 -1.93 -12.47 24.27
CA ILE A 25 -1.89 -12.13 25.70
C ILE A 25 -1.13 -10.80 25.95
N PHE A 26 -0.07 -10.52 25.20
CA PHE A 26 0.75 -9.31 25.37
C PHE A 26 0.38 -8.13 24.47
N GLY A 27 -0.60 -8.27 23.59
CA GLY A 27 -1.07 -7.19 22.72
C GLY A 27 -0.03 -6.71 21.69
N HIS A 28 0.99 -7.54 21.43
CA HIS A 28 1.99 -7.25 20.40
C HIS A 28 1.41 -7.59 19.04
N HIS A 29 1.10 -6.55 18.26
CA HIS A 29 0.61 -6.71 16.90
C HIS A 29 1.79 -6.80 15.91
N GLN A 30 1.87 -7.88 15.13
CA GLN A 30 2.82 -7.97 14.02
C GLN A 30 2.33 -7.15 12.82
N PRO A 31 3.19 -6.35 12.17
CA PRO A 31 2.80 -5.39 11.14
C PRO A 31 2.58 -5.99 9.74
N SER A 32 2.85 -7.27 9.59
CA SER A 32 2.86 -8.02 8.35
C SER A 32 2.57 -9.49 8.63
N GLN A 33 2.10 -10.21 7.63
CA GLN A 33 1.70 -11.61 7.74
C GLN A 33 2.22 -12.41 6.53
N GLY A 34 2.31 -13.72 6.74
CA GLY A 34 2.69 -14.69 5.73
C GLY A 34 4.20 -14.77 5.51
N GLU A 35 4.60 -15.90 4.95
CA GLU A 35 5.98 -16.28 4.73
C GLU A 35 6.41 -16.09 3.26
N PRO A 36 7.71 -15.92 3.00
CA PRO A 36 8.22 -15.79 1.64
C PRO A 36 7.78 -16.95 0.75
N GLY A 37 7.11 -16.63 -0.37
CA GLY A 37 6.67 -17.62 -1.34
C GLY A 37 5.35 -18.32 -1.00
N SER A 38 4.78 -18.10 0.19
CA SER A 38 3.50 -18.65 0.62
C SER A 38 2.33 -17.98 -0.11
N LYS A 39 1.12 -18.47 0.14
CA LYS A 39 -0.11 -17.96 -0.47
C LYS A 39 -1.15 -17.63 0.57
N PHE A 40 -2.03 -16.72 0.20
CA PHE A 40 -3.25 -16.45 0.93
C PHE A 40 -4.41 -16.20 -0.03
N ILE A 41 -5.62 -16.44 0.46
CA ILE A 41 -6.85 -16.09 -0.25
C ILE A 41 -7.39 -14.79 0.32
N TYR A 42 -7.61 -13.79 -0.53
CA TYR A 42 -8.34 -12.60 -0.14
C TYR A 42 -9.81 -12.68 -0.58
N LYS A 43 -10.74 -12.65 0.38
CA LYS A 43 -12.19 -12.73 0.16
C LYS A 43 -12.78 -11.34 -0.13
N SER A 44 -12.83 -10.95 -1.39
CA SER A 44 -13.49 -9.70 -1.82
C SER A 44 -14.99 -9.89 -2.09
N PRO A 45 -15.79 -8.81 -2.19
CA PRO A 45 -17.20 -8.90 -2.58
C PRO A 45 -17.43 -9.37 -4.03
N TRP A 46 -16.41 -9.33 -4.89
CA TRP A 46 -16.52 -9.72 -6.30
C TRP A 46 -16.09 -11.16 -6.56
N LYS A 47 -14.97 -11.56 -5.96
CA LYS A 47 -14.44 -12.93 -5.98
C LYS A 47 -13.36 -13.16 -4.93
N ASN A 48 -12.98 -14.42 -4.73
CA ASN A 48 -11.78 -14.77 -4.00
C ASN A 48 -10.56 -14.53 -4.90
N LEU A 49 -9.52 -13.90 -4.36
CA LEU A 49 -8.24 -13.69 -5.03
C LEU A 49 -7.20 -14.66 -4.47
N ASP A 50 -6.51 -15.41 -5.34
CA ASP A 50 -5.32 -16.19 -4.96
C ASP A 50 -4.10 -15.29 -5.07
N ILE A 51 -3.46 -15.02 -3.93
CA ILE A 51 -2.33 -14.11 -3.84
C ILE A 51 -1.11 -14.90 -3.36
N ARG A 52 -0.03 -14.80 -4.12
CA ARG A 52 1.29 -15.29 -3.74
C ARG A 52 2.15 -14.17 -3.19
N ILE A 53 2.82 -14.42 -2.08
CA ILE A 53 3.84 -13.53 -1.50
C ILE A 53 5.18 -13.77 -2.23
N PRO A 54 5.93 -12.72 -2.59
CA PRO A 54 7.27 -12.84 -3.16
C PRO A 54 8.18 -13.79 -2.35
N ASN A 55 8.97 -14.60 -3.05
CA ASN A 55 9.81 -15.66 -2.45
C ASN A 55 11.04 -15.12 -1.71
N GLN A 56 11.57 -13.96 -2.11
CA GLN A 56 12.85 -13.47 -1.61
C GLN A 56 12.78 -11.98 -1.27
N PRO A 57 13.58 -11.51 -0.30
CA PRO A 57 13.86 -10.11 -0.14
C PRO A 57 14.53 -9.55 -1.40
N THR A 58 14.13 -8.34 -1.80
CA THR A 58 14.66 -7.70 -3.01
C THR A 58 15.61 -6.58 -2.60
N ASN A 59 16.94 -6.73 -2.75
CA ASN A 59 17.91 -5.66 -2.48
C ASN A 59 17.75 -4.93 -1.12
N GLY A 60 17.42 -5.67 -0.05
CA GLY A 60 17.18 -5.07 1.29
C GLY A 60 15.80 -4.43 1.47
N LEU A 61 14.89 -4.62 0.50
CA LEU A 61 13.47 -4.33 0.60
C LEU A 61 12.72 -5.51 1.21
N PHE A 62 11.52 -5.23 1.73
CA PHE A 62 10.70 -6.20 2.48
C PHE A 62 9.47 -6.67 1.69
N SER A 63 9.64 -7.00 0.42
CA SER A 63 8.56 -7.47 -0.46
C SER A 63 8.04 -8.86 -0.12
N GLN A 64 8.79 -9.64 0.66
CA GLN A 64 8.53 -11.04 1.00
C GLN A 64 7.50 -11.25 2.12
N MET A 65 6.71 -10.23 2.44
CA MET A 65 5.66 -10.29 3.46
C MET A 65 4.44 -9.50 2.97
N GLN A 66 3.25 -9.90 3.42
CA GLN A 66 2.05 -9.09 3.20
C GLN A 66 1.91 -8.07 4.34
N TRP A 67 2.20 -6.81 4.03
CA TRP A 67 2.08 -5.71 4.99
C TRP A 67 0.64 -5.31 5.27
N ASP A 68 0.34 -4.94 6.51
CA ASP A 68 -1.01 -4.60 6.93
C ASP A 68 -1.56 -3.35 6.26
N SER A 69 -0.74 -2.34 5.94
CA SER A 69 -1.25 -1.16 5.22
C SER A 69 -1.78 -1.53 3.84
N GLY A 70 -1.18 -2.53 3.19
CA GLY A 70 -1.69 -3.09 1.92
C GLY A 70 -3.04 -3.78 2.11
N LEU A 71 -3.20 -4.57 3.19
CA LEU A 71 -4.48 -5.20 3.54
C LEU A 71 -5.56 -4.17 3.92
N PHE A 72 -5.21 -3.12 4.65
CA PHE A 72 -6.15 -2.07 5.03
C PHE A 72 -6.63 -1.27 3.82
N LEU A 73 -5.71 -0.89 2.92
CA LEU A 73 -6.09 -0.24 1.67
C LEU A 73 -7.00 -1.14 0.82
N SER A 74 -6.70 -2.44 0.78
CA SER A 74 -7.49 -3.47 0.10
C SER A 74 -8.90 -3.59 0.69
N ASP A 75 -9.03 -3.57 2.02
CA ASP A 75 -10.32 -3.58 2.71
C ASP A 75 -11.12 -2.31 2.41
N MET A 76 -10.47 -1.14 2.35
CA MET A 76 -11.15 0.12 2.00
C MET A 76 -11.72 0.09 0.57
N ILE A 77 -10.98 -0.46 -0.38
CA ILE A 77 -11.45 -0.66 -1.76
C ILE A 77 -12.60 -1.65 -1.81
N SER A 78 -12.44 -2.81 -1.16
CA SER A 78 -13.48 -3.86 -1.09
C SER A 78 -14.77 -3.36 -0.46
N ASP A 79 -14.67 -2.58 0.60
CA ASP A 79 -15.82 -1.99 1.29
C ASP A 79 -16.37 -0.75 0.59
N LYS A 80 -15.78 -0.33 -0.54
CA LYS A 80 -16.17 0.86 -1.30
C LYS A 80 -16.20 2.13 -0.43
N LYS A 81 -15.24 2.27 0.49
CA LYS A 81 -15.21 3.36 1.48
C LYS A 81 -14.72 4.67 0.87
N GLY A 82 -15.43 5.76 1.16
CA GLY A 82 -15.01 7.11 0.80
C GLY A 82 -14.74 7.27 -0.68
N ILE A 83 -13.50 7.63 -1.06
CA ILE A 83 -13.08 7.86 -2.45
C ILE A 83 -13.08 6.59 -3.31
N PHE A 84 -13.26 5.41 -2.70
CA PHE A 84 -13.35 4.12 -3.38
C PHE A 84 -14.79 3.69 -3.70
N ASN A 85 -15.78 4.54 -3.44
CA ASN A 85 -17.18 4.22 -3.68
C ASN A 85 -17.52 3.97 -5.15
N ASP A 86 -16.85 4.69 -6.06
CA ASP A 86 -16.93 4.55 -7.50
C ASP A 86 -15.54 4.75 -8.13
N LEU A 87 -15.05 3.68 -8.78
CA LEU A 87 -13.77 3.69 -9.49
C LEU A 87 -13.93 3.70 -11.01
N SER A 88 -15.15 3.78 -11.54
CA SER A 88 -15.44 3.65 -12.98
C SER A 88 -14.76 4.72 -13.85
N ASN A 89 -14.40 5.87 -13.27
CA ASN A 89 -13.65 6.96 -13.92
C ASN A 89 -12.22 7.11 -13.38
N LYS A 90 -11.73 6.16 -12.59
CA LYS A 90 -10.43 6.25 -11.92
C LYS A 90 -9.37 5.49 -12.72
N ARG A 91 -8.35 6.21 -13.15
CA ARG A 91 -7.12 5.65 -13.71
C ARG A 91 -6.11 5.52 -12.58
N ILE A 92 -5.73 4.28 -12.27
CA ILE A 92 -5.05 3.95 -11.02
C ILE A 92 -3.60 3.55 -11.28
N LEU A 93 -2.69 4.08 -10.46
CA LEU A 93 -1.29 3.64 -10.38
C LEU A 93 -0.97 3.28 -8.93
N GLU A 94 -0.35 2.12 -8.70
CA GLU A 94 0.19 1.74 -7.41
C GLU A 94 1.72 1.74 -7.45
N PHE A 95 2.36 2.37 -6.46
CA PHE A 95 3.81 2.32 -6.24
C PHE A 95 4.14 1.44 -5.04
N GLY A 96 5.14 0.57 -5.19
CA GLY A 96 5.59 -0.33 -4.12
C GLY A 96 4.52 -1.37 -3.78
N ALA A 97 3.98 -2.00 -4.82
CA ALA A 97 2.76 -2.80 -4.72
C ALA A 97 2.91 -4.14 -3.98
N GLY A 98 4.13 -4.68 -3.87
CA GLY A 98 4.44 -5.96 -3.22
C GLY A 98 3.67 -7.12 -3.85
N THR A 99 2.55 -7.51 -3.25
CA THR A 99 1.67 -8.56 -3.82
C THR A 99 0.74 -8.03 -4.91
N GLY A 100 0.53 -6.72 -4.99
CA GLY A 100 -0.37 -6.05 -5.92
C GLY A 100 -1.84 -6.02 -5.49
N LEU A 101 -2.16 -6.52 -4.29
CA LEU A 101 -3.54 -6.73 -3.86
C LEU A 101 -4.44 -5.47 -4.00
N PRO A 102 -4.02 -4.25 -3.61
CA PRO A 102 -4.82 -3.04 -3.83
C PRO A 102 -5.15 -2.79 -5.30
N SER A 103 -4.16 -2.89 -6.21
CA SER A 103 -4.39 -2.77 -7.66
C SER A 103 -5.39 -3.80 -8.20
N LEU A 104 -5.26 -5.06 -7.79
CA LEU A 104 -6.15 -6.14 -8.23
C LEU A 104 -7.60 -5.87 -7.80
N LEU A 105 -7.79 -5.39 -6.57
CA LEU A 105 -9.12 -5.03 -6.06
C LEU A 105 -9.68 -3.77 -6.72
N ALA A 106 -8.83 -2.79 -7.02
CA ALA A 106 -9.24 -1.59 -7.72
C ALA A 106 -9.77 -1.91 -9.14
N SER A 107 -9.13 -2.87 -9.82
CA SER A 107 -9.62 -3.43 -11.08
C SER A 107 -11.00 -4.07 -10.92
N LEU A 108 -11.17 -4.96 -9.93
CA LEU A 108 -12.46 -5.62 -9.66
C LEU A 108 -13.56 -4.64 -9.24
N ALA A 109 -13.20 -3.55 -8.57
CA ALA A 109 -14.09 -2.47 -8.17
C ALA A 109 -14.56 -1.59 -9.35
N GLY A 110 -14.07 -1.84 -10.56
CA GLY A 110 -14.56 -1.23 -11.79
C GLY A 110 -13.63 -0.19 -12.41
N SER A 111 -12.38 -0.06 -11.92
CA SER A 111 -11.41 0.83 -12.57
C SER A 111 -11.12 0.38 -14.01
N PRO A 112 -11.24 1.27 -15.01
CA PRO A 112 -11.02 0.92 -16.40
C PRO A 112 -9.54 0.68 -16.73
N TYR A 113 -8.61 1.18 -15.91
CA TYR A 113 -7.18 1.08 -16.18
C TYR A 113 -6.36 1.16 -14.89
N VAL A 114 -5.61 0.09 -14.61
CA VAL A 114 -4.76 -0.03 -13.42
C VAL A 114 -3.33 -0.36 -13.85
N VAL A 115 -2.36 0.37 -13.31
CA VAL A 115 -0.94 0.01 -13.36
C VAL A 115 -0.46 -0.31 -11.95
N CYS A 116 0.15 -1.46 -11.81
CA CYS A 116 0.77 -1.94 -10.59
C CYS A 116 2.29 -1.92 -10.80
N SER A 117 3.02 -1.17 -9.97
CA SER A 117 4.46 -0.99 -10.12
C SER A 117 5.23 -1.27 -8.84
N ASP A 118 6.42 -1.84 -9.02
CA ASP A 118 7.37 -2.10 -7.94
C ASP A 118 8.81 -2.06 -8.49
N TYR A 119 9.78 -2.22 -7.59
CA TYR A 119 11.20 -2.23 -7.91
C TYR A 119 11.52 -3.23 -9.03
N ASP A 120 12.43 -2.85 -9.93
CA ASP A 120 12.82 -3.64 -11.12
C ASP A 120 13.72 -4.82 -10.72
N ASP A 121 13.09 -5.80 -10.07
CA ASP A 121 13.64 -7.11 -9.75
C ASP A 121 12.78 -8.19 -10.42
N ASP A 122 13.44 -9.07 -11.16
CA ASP A 122 12.77 -10.08 -11.96
C ASP A 122 11.85 -10.98 -11.11
N SER A 123 12.28 -11.36 -9.90
CA SER A 123 11.53 -12.27 -9.04
C SER A 123 10.28 -11.61 -8.46
N LEU A 124 10.40 -10.34 -8.05
CA LEU A 124 9.31 -9.53 -7.55
C LEU A 124 8.28 -9.30 -8.66
N ILE A 125 8.73 -8.76 -9.79
CA ILE A 125 7.87 -8.37 -10.90
C ILE A 125 7.17 -9.58 -11.51
N GLU A 126 7.84 -10.72 -11.62
CA GLU A 126 7.21 -11.95 -12.08
C GLU A 126 6.16 -12.47 -11.08
N ASN A 127 6.39 -12.31 -9.77
CA ASN A 127 5.36 -12.62 -8.76
C ASN A 127 4.13 -11.71 -8.89
N LEU A 128 4.31 -10.40 -9.09
CA LEU A 128 3.20 -9.48 -9.37
C LEU A 128 2.42 -9.90 -10.63
N ARG A 129 3.12 -10.20 -11.73
CA ARG A 129 2.50 -10.66 -12.99
C ARG A 129 1.70 -11.94 -12.77
N ARG A 130 2.27 -12.90 -12.03
CA ARG A 130 1.58 -14.14 -11.65
C ARG A 130 0.29 -13.86 -10.88
N ASN A 131 0.32 -12.98 -9.88
CA ASN A 131 -0.87 -12.62 -9.10
C ASN A 131 -1.95 -12.02 -10.00
N VAL A 132 -1.59 -11.14 -10.94
CA VAL A 132 -2.54 -10.60 -11.94
C VAL A 132 -3.11 -11.71 -12.83
N GLN A 133 -2.25 -12.61 -13.33
CA GLN A 133 -2.62 -13.66 -14.27
C GLN A 133 -3.54 -14.72 -13.65
N VAL A 134 -3.19 -15.24 -12.46
CA VAL A 134 -3.99 -16.27 -11.76
C VAL A 134 -5.37 -15.75 -11.39
N ASN A 135 -5.51 -14.44 -11.23
CA ASN A 135 -6.78 -13.79 -10.97
C ASN A 135 -7.46 -13.27 -12.23
N ASP A 136 -7.01 -13.61 -13.44
CA ASP A 136 -7.69 -13.27 -14.71
C ASP A 136 -8.04 -11.77 -14.87
N LEU A 137 -7.12 -10.86 -14.49
CA LEU A 137 -7.36 -9.41 -14.54
C LEU A 137 -6.68 -8.76 -15.76
N SER A 138 -7.42 -8.60 -16.85
CA SER A 138 -6.87 -8.11 -18.13
C SER A 138 -6.61 -6.60 -18.19
N ASN A 139 -7.21 -5.81 -17.31
CA ASN A 139 -7.06 -4.34 -17.23
C ASN A 139 -5.96 -3.89 -16.24
N VAL A 140 -5.24 -4.83 -15.63
CA VAL A 140 -4.10 -4.54 -14.75
C VAL A 140 -2.82 -4.78 -15.53
N LYS A 141 -1.96 -3.76 -15.61
CA LYS A 141 -0.61 -3.88 -16.18
C LYS A 141 0.43 -3.84 -15.07
N VAL A 142 1.39 -4.76 -15.13
CA VAL A 142 2.54 -4.77 -14.23
C VAL A 142 3.72 -4.11 -14.94
N ILE A 143 4.24 -3.03 -14.37
CA ILE A 143 5.35 -2.27 -14.95
C ILE A 143 6.44 -2.09 -13.88
N PRO A 144 7.67 -2.61 -14.08
CA PRO A 144 8.77 -2.34 -13.17
C PRO A 144 9.11 -0.85 -13.15
N HIS A 145 9.38 -0.31 -11.97
CA HIS A 145 9.76 1.08 -11.80
C HIS A 145 10.57 1.31 -10.52
N ILE A 146 11.73 1.94 -10.68
CA ILE A 146 12.54 2.45 -9.57
C ILE A 146 12.13 3.89 -9.31
N TRP A 147 11.74 4.21 -8.07
CA TRP A 147 11.31 5.57 -7.73
C TRP A 147 12.39 6.60 -8.10
N GLY A 148 11.94 7.74 -8.64
CA GLY A 148 12.78 8.86 -9.07
C GLY A 148 13.34 8.72 -10.49
N GLN A 149 13.21 7.54 -11.11
CA GLN A 149 13.55 7.32 -12.51
C GLN A 149 12.45 7.82 -13.45
N ASP A 150 12.72 7.73 -14.76
CA ASP A 150 11.78 8.10 -15.81
C ASP A 150 10.45 7.35 -15.67
N VAL A 151 9.35 8.11 -15.62
CA VAL A 151 7.99 7.57 -15.46
C VAL A 151 7.30 7.33 -16.80
N SER A 152 7.97 7.59 -17.93
CA SER A 152 7.41 7.36 -19.27
C SER A 152 6.87 5.93 -19.46
N PRO A 153 7.52 4.86 -18.97
CA PRO A 153 6.97 3.50 -19.05
C PRO A 153 5.67 3.31 -18.26
N LEU A 154 5.50 4.05 -17.16
CA LEU A 154 4.28 4.03 -16.35
C LEU A 154 3.14 4.80 -17.03
N VAL A 155 3.44 5.82 -17.83
CA VAL A 155 2.42 6.76 -18.33
C VAL A 155 2.09 6.46 -19.79
N ASN A 156 1.00 5.72 -20.00
CA ASN A 156 0.43 5.52 -21.33
C ASN A 156 -0.52 6.67 -21.69
N GLU A 157 0.05 7.77 -22.22
CA GLU A 157 -0.61 9.01 -22.70
C GLU A 157 -1.32 9.87 -21.65
N GLN A 158 -1.94 9.25 -20.64
CA GLN A 158 -2.70 9.92 -19.59
C GLN A 158 -2.11 9.64 -18.20
N LYS A 159 -2.07 10.69 -17.40
CA LYS A 159 -1.67 10.68 -15.98
C LYS A 159 -2.78 10.08 -15.11
N TYR A 160 -2.49 9.87 -13.83
CA TYR A 160 -3.33 9.12 -12.90
C TYR A 160 -4.10 10.06 -11.98
N ASN A 161 -5.43 9.87 -11.90
CA ASN A 161 -6.28 10.62 -10.97
C ASN A 161 -6.51 9.87 -9.64
N MET A 162 -5.90 8.70 -9.48
CA MET A 162 -5.77 8.03 -8.19
C MET A 162 -4.45 7.26 -8.16
N ILE A 163 -3.58 7.60 -7.21
CA ILE A 163 -2.31 6.90 -6.99
C ILE A 163 -2.36 6.24 -5.62
N LEU A 164 -1.97 4.97 -5.52
CA LEU A 164 -2.00 4.17 -4.31
C LEU A 164 -0.59 3.97 -3.77
N CYS A 165 -0.42 4.20 -2.47
CA CYS A 165 0.81 3.96 -1.73
C CYS A 165 0.48 3.30 -0.39
N ALA A 166 0.83 2.03 -0.24
CA ALA A 166 0.71 1.29 1.00
C ALA A 166 2.12 0.97 1.55
N ASP A 167 2.43 1.45 2.75
CA ASP A 167 3.74 1.25 3.42
C ASP A 167 4.97 1.63 2.57
N THR A 168 4.92 2.77 1.88
CA THR A 168 6.03 3.26 1.03
C THR A 168 6.94 4.29 1.71
N LEU A 169 6.64 4.69 2.96
CA LEU A 169 7.24 5.89 3.59
C LEU A 169 8.38 5.60 4.60
N TRP A 170 8.87 4.36 4.67
CA TRP A 170 9.82 3.93 5.69
C TRP A 170 11.29 4.22 5.33
N MET A 171 11.63 4.26 4.04
CA MET A 171 12.99 4.56 3.56
C MET A 171 13.22 6.07 3.44
N SER A 172 13.77 6.68 4.50
CA SER A 172 13.99 8.13 4.58
C SER A 172 14.78 8.74 3.41
N ASP A 173 15.68 7.96 2.80
CA ASP A 173 16.52 8.41 1.67
C ASP A 173 15.84 8.24 0.31
N GLN A 174 14.72 7.52 0.24
CA GLN A 174 13.93 7.33 -0.98
C GLN A 174 12.68 8.22 -1.05
N LEU A 175 12.35 8.96 0.02
CA LEU A 175 11.15 9.80 0.06
C LEU A 175 11.12 10.85 -1.06
N ASP A 176 12.26 11.47 -1.36
CA ASP A 176 12.37 12.45 -2.45
C ASP A 176 12.16 11.80 -3.84
N ASN A 177 12.74 10.60 -4.05
CA ASN A 177 12.55 9.81 -5.27
C ASN A 177 11.09 9.38 -5.47
N LEU A 178 10.42 8.96 -4.39
CA LEU A 178 8.99 8.66 -4.41
C LEU A 178 8.18 9.91 -4.79
N LEU A 179 8.43 11.05 -4.14
CA LEU A 179 7.72 12.31 -4.41
C LEU A 179 7.91 12.81 -5.85
N LYS A 180 9.11 12.67 -6.42
CA LYS A 180 9.37 12.92 -7.85
C LYS A 180 8.45 12.08 -8.73
N SER A 181 8.35 10.78 -8.46
CA SER A 181 7.51 9.85 -9.22
C SER A 181 6.02 10.21 -9.08
N LEU A 182 5.56 10.50 -7.86
CA LEU A 182 4.19 10.91 -7.57
C LEU A 182 3.80 12.19 -8.31
N SER A 183 4.62 13.25 -8.19
CA SER A 183 4.37 14.53 -8.86
C SER A 183 4.44 14.41 -10.39
N ALA A 184 5.29 13.52 -10.91
CA ALA A 184 5.40 13.29 -12.35
C ALA A 184 4.25 12.44 -12.91
N THR A 185 3.53 11.66 -12.09
CA THR A 185 2.49 10.71 -12.54
C THR A 185 1.06 11.15 -12.23
N ILE A 186 0.85 12.01 -11.23
CA ILE A 186 -0.49 12.53 -10.90
C ILE A 186 -1.04 13.42 -12.03
N ASP A 187 -2.33 13.29 -12.32
CA ASP A 187 -3.03 14.20 -13.21
C ASP A 187 -3.29 15.54 -12.50
N LYS A 188 -2.45 16.53 -12.81
CA LYS A 188 -2.50 17.88 -12.26
C LYS A 188 -3.67 18.72 -12.80
N ALA A 189 -4.27 18.30 -13.92
CA ALA A 189 -5.40 18.99 -14.52
C ALA A 189 -6.73 18.59 -13.87
N ASP A 190 -6.82 17.37 -13.32
CA ASP A 190 -7.98 16.89 -12.58
C ASP A 190 -7.88 17.26 -11.08
N PRO A 191 -8.70 18.21 -10.56
CA PRO A 191 -8.66 18.61 -9.14
C PRO A 191 -9.18 17.51 -8.20
N SER A 192 -9.82 16.46 -8.73
CA SER A 192 -10.24 15.28 -7.98
C SER A 192 -9.11 14.26 -7.82
N SER A 193 -7.96 14.46 -8.47
CA SER A 193 -6.80 13.59 -8.35
C SER A 193 -6.32 13.48 -6.92
N ARG A 194 -6.05 12.26 -6.46
CA ARG A 194 -5.51 12.00 -5.12
C ARG A 194 -4.35 11.01 -5.15
N VAL A 195 -3.31 11.26 -4.35
CA VAL A 195 -2.38 10.23 -3.88
C VAL A 195 -2.89 9.73 -2.54
N VAL A 196 -3.27 8.46 -2.48
CA VAL A 196 -3.72 7.77 -1.28
C VAL A 196 -2.50 7.21 -0.55
N ILE A 197 -2.32 7.63 0.69
CA ILE A 197 -1.24 7.19 1.57
C ILE A 197 -1.85 6.41 2.73
N ILE A 198 -1.52 5.11 2.80
CA ILE A 198 -1.71 4.27 3.99
C ILE A 198 -0.32 3.81 4.44
N ALA A 199 0.14 4.22 5.62
CA ALA A 199 1.49 3.90 6.08
C ALA A 199 1.56 3.63 7.58
N GLY A 200 2.24 2.56 7.98
CA GLY A 200 2.44 2.19 9.37
C GLY A 200 3.57 2.96 10.03
N PHE A 201 3.55 2.99 11.36
CA PHE A 201 4.59 3.60 12.18
C PHE A 201 5.78 2.66 12.44
N HIS A 202 6.06 1.70 11.55
CA HIS A 202 7.10 0.69 11.75
C HIS A 202 8.51 1.27 11.87
N THR A 203 8.79 2.38 11.19
CA THR A 203 10.00 3.21 11.36
C THR A 203 9.75 4.46 12.21
N ASN A 204 8.68 4.45 12.99
CA ASN A 204 8.19 5.54 13.82
C ASN A 204 7.81 6.80 13.01
N ARG A 205 7.51 7.88 13.74
CA ARG A 205 7.00 9.15 13.23
C ARG A 205 7.96 9.99 12.38
N PRO A 206 9.28 10.05 12.65
CA PRO A 206 10.16 10.99 11.94
C PRO A 206 10.20 10.82 10.42
N PRO A 207 10.29 9.60 9.83
CA PRO A 207 10.21 9.43 8.37
C PRO A 207 8.87 9.89 7.78
N LEU A 208 7.76 9.58 8.45
CA LEU A 208 6.42 10.01 8.03
C LEU A 208 6.29 11.54 8.04
N ALA A 209 6.76 12.18 9.12
CA ALA A 209 6.77 13.63 9.23
C ALA A 209 7.70 14.28 8.18
N LYS A 210 8.86 13.67 7.88
CA LYS A 210 9.77 14.10 6.80
C LYS A 210 9.06 14.03 5.45
N PHE A 211 8.36 12.95 5.15
CA PHE A 211 7.60 12.81 3.91
C PHE A 211 6.58 13.93 3.73
N PHE A 212 5.74 14.20 4.73
CA PHE A 212 4.72 15.27 4.61
C PHE A 212 5.31 16.68 4.56
N ARG A 213 6.50 16.91 5.14
CA ARG A 213 7.22 18.19 4.94
C ARG A 213 7.71 18.32 3.50
N LEU A 214 8.38 17.31 2.97
CA LEU A 214 8.89 17.29 1.60
C LEU A 214 7.76 17.33 0.56
N ALA A 215 6.64 16.65 0.80
CA ALA A 215 5.51 16.60 -0.13
C ALA A 215 5.00 18.00 -0.52
N LYS A 216 5.03 18.95 0.43
CA LYS A 216 4.66 20.34 0.18
C LYS A 216 5.57 21.02 -0.85
N GLU A 217 6.85 20.68 -0.88
CA GLU A 217 7.81 21.20 -1.87
C GLU A 217 7.52 20.68 -3.30
N TYR A 218 6.83 19.54 -3.40
CA TYR A 218 6.32 18.97 -4.66
C TYR A 218 4.88 19.40 -4.98
N ASN A 219 4.35 20.36 -4.23
CA ASN A 219 2.97 20.83 -4.26
C ASN A 219 1.92 19.73 -4.02
N LEU A 220 2.30 18.67 -3.29
CA LEU A 220 1.40 17.62 -2.84
C LEU A 220 1.06 17.89 -1.38
N ILE A 221 -0.16 18.35 -1.13
CA ILE A 221 -0.64 18.68 0.22
C ILE A 221 -1.79 17.77 0.62
N PRO A 222 -1.97 17.46 1.92
CA PRO A 222 -3.18 16.79 2.38
C PRO A 222 -4.42 17.56 1.94
N ASP A 223 -5.46 16.82 1.56
CA ASP A 223 -6.75 17.40 1.26
C ASP A 223 -7.47 17.86 2.53
N GLU A 224 -8.73 18.26 2.39
CA GLU A 224 -9.59 18.74 3.48
C GLU A 224 -9.74 17.74 4.64
N ASN A 225 -9.45 16.46 4.43
CA ASN A 225 -9.47 15.46 5.50
C ASN A 225 -8.19 15.48 6.35
N GLY A 226 -7.13 16.13 5.88
CA GLY A 226 -5.85 16.23 6.58
C GLY A 226 -5.06 14.92 6.59
N ILE A 227 -4.29 14.73 7.66
CA ILE A 227 -3.50 13.51 7.90
C ILE A 227 -4.01 12.91 9.20
N LYS A 228 -4.53 11.68 9.14
CA LYS A 228 -5.05 10.98 10.31
C LYS A 228 -4.10 9.89 10.77
N GLU A 229 -4.03 9.73 12.08
CA GLU A 229 -3.47 8.56 12.75
C GLU A 229 -4.60 7.67 13.22
N TRP A 230 -4.58 6.41 12.80
CA TRP A 230 -5.56 5.40 13.17
C TRP A 230 -4.90 4.30 13.98
N ASP A 231 -5.42 4.07 15.18
CA ASP A 231 -5.09 2.92 16.02
C ASP A 231 -5.99 1.75 15.62
N ILE A 232 -5.41 0.72 15.02
CA ILE A 232 -6.17 -0.41 14.47
C ILE A 232 -6.67 -1.39 15.54
N VAL A 233 -6.14 -1.32 16.76
CA VAL A 233 -6.50 -2.22 17.85
C VAL A 233 -7.67 -1.62 18.62
N ASP A 234 -7.56 -0.35 19.00
CA ASP A 234 -8.64 0.35 19.74
C ASP A 234 -9.67 0.98 18.79
N ASN A 235 -9.40 0.95 17.49
CA ASN A 235 -10.21 1.56 16.43
C ASN A 235 -10.47 3.06 16.66
N THR A 236 -9.45 3.80 17.10
CA THR A 236 -9.54 5.24 17.37
C THR A 236 -8.75 6.03 16.35
N THR A 237 -9.22 7.24 16.03
CA THR A 237 -8.55 8.14 15.07
C THR A 237 -8.24 9.47 15.72
N LYS A 238 -7.08 10.04 15.42
CA LYS A 238 -6.66 11.38 15.83
C LYS A 238 -5.93 12.10 14.69
N GLU A 239 -5.72 13.41 14.83
CA GLU A 239 -4.89 14.17 13.89
C GLU A 239 -3.41 13.77 14.00
N PHE A 240 -2.72 13.80 12.87
CA PHE A 240 -1.29 13.52 12.83
C PHE A 240 -0.46 14.59 13.56
N THR A 241 0.47 14.16 14.40
CA THR A 241 1.50 15.04 14.97
C THR A 241 2.81 14.91 14.21
N TYR A 242 3.46 16.03 13.91
CA TYR A 242 4.75 16.06 13.21
C TYR A 242 5.96 15.76 14.11
N GLU A 243 5.76 15.87 15.43
CA GLU A 243 6.81 15.73 16.43
C GLU A 243 6.57 14.54 17.35
N GLY A 244 7.66 14.08 17.97
CA GLY A 244 7.68 12.99 18.94
C GLY A 244 7.91 11.62 18.33
N THR A 245 7.77 10.60 19.16
CA THR A 245 7.86 9.19 18.81
C THR A 245 6.76 8.41 19.50
N LEU A 246 6.38 7.28 18.93
CA LEU A 246 5.57 6.28 19.62
C LEU A 246 6.50 5.30 20.36
N GLU A 247 6.03 4.73 21.47
CA GLU A 247 6.71 3.61 22.10
C GLU A 247 6.85 2.46 21.08
N PRO A 248 8.03 1.79 20.98
CA PRO A 248 8.24 0.74 19.99
C PRO A 248 7.18 -0.37 20.02
N SER A 249 6.71 -0.73 21.22
CA SER A 249 5.69 -1.77 21.44
C SER A 249 4.34 -1.49 20.79
N ILE A 250 4.01 -0.22 20.55
CA ILE A 250 2.72 0.20 19.98
C ILE A 250 2.85 0.69 18.54
N CYS A 251 4.05 0.84 17.99
CA CYS A 251 4.26 1.38 16.65
C CYS A 251 3.49 0.62 15.57
N SER A 252 3.42 -0.71 15.68
CA SER A 252 2.74 -1.53 14.68
C SER A 252 1.23 -1.28 14.59
N ARG A 253 0.60 -0.88 15.71
CA ARG A 253 -0.85 -0.66 15.80
C ARG A 253 -1.32 0.62 15.10
N TRP A 254 -0.43 1.58 14.91
CA TRP A 254 -0.79 2.88 14.33
C TRP A 254 -0.51 2.88 12.82
N LYS A 255 -1.48 3.37 12.05
CA LYS A 255 -1.36 3.67 10.63
C LYS A 255 -1.70 5.13 10.36
N ILE A 256 -1.13 5.67 9.30
CA ILE A 256 -1.50 6.96 8.70
C ILE A 256 -2.54 6.70 7.63
N ILE A 257 -3.54 7.58 7.57
CA ILE A 257 -4.47 7.70 6.45
C ILE A 257 -4.42 9.15 5.98
N SER A 258 -4.00 9.37 4.74
CA SER A 258 -4.02 10.70 4.12
C SER A 258 -4.23 10.64 2.63
N TYR A 259 -4.91 11.64 2.09
CA TYR A 259 -5.12 11.82 0.67
C TYR A 259 -4.46 13.13 0.26
N LEU A 260 -3.41 13.05 -0.55
CA LEU A 260 -2.71 14.23 -1.04
C LEU A 260 -3.35 14.68 -2.35
N LYS A 261 -3.54 15.98 -2.51
CA LYS A 261 -3.91 16.63 -3.78
C LYS A 261 -2.76 17.49 -4.28
N TYR A 262 -2.64 17.60 -5.59
CA TYR A 262 -1.75 18.56 -6.20
C TYR A 262 -2.36 19.97 -6.12
N VAL A 263 -1.56 20.98 -5.81
CA VAL A 263 -1.94 22.39 -5.87
C VAL A 263 -1.01 23.12 -6.84
N SER A 264 -1.58 23.93 -7.73
CA SER A 264 -0.75 24.83 -8.55
C SER A 264 -0.21 25.96 -7.68
N ASN A 265 1.06 26.33 -7.90
CA ASN A 265 1.64 27.55 -7.35
C ASN A 265 1.05 28.80 -7.99
#